data_AF-A0ABD6BPG3-F1
#
_entry.id   AF-A0ABD6BPG3-F1
#
_cell.length_a   1.000
_cell.length_b   1.000
_cell.length_c   1.000
_cell.angle_alpha   90.00
_cell.angle_beta   90.00
_cell.angle_gamma   90.00
#
_symmetry.space_group_name_H-M   'P 1'
#
loop_
_entity.id
_entity.type
_entity.pdbx_description
1 polymer ?
#
loop_
_entity_poly.entity_id
_entity_poly.type
_entity_poly.pdbx_seq_one_letter_code
_entity_poly.pdbx_strand_id
1 'polypeptide(L)'
;MPFGIDVFRFTQRAGREVVVGLSWDVLLVLAFVATLTFLGHYVLREILNPTEHSDSDGPSKREVEQSLESQGVEEIGRFTFAQRASHWVMAISIFAMMLSGFLIMNNDVTVKAVGGISWLTIHIVSAIVLIAYVLFHVGHVAYKGTWDKMWVGTKEVKDLIARFQNLIGLKEEYPRQFEYPSAQKLLHWGVTGATFGIIFTGFVLWRRVEVLSLFWEPTREFTFLGVEFGLGTADSLGLISWSFVLHDFFAVGMLALVMGHVYFALRPNEWEITKSMITGKVTVEEYAEKYSPASWQVGAERAADGGEPESDD
;
A
#
# COMPACT_ATOMS: atom_id res chain seq x y z
N MET A 1 -12.07 -29.31 9.27
CA MET A 1 -11.65 -28.59 10.50
C MET A 1 -12.88 -28.32 11.39
N PRO A 2 -12.75 -28.22 12.73
CA PRO A 2 -13.88 -28.22 13.65
C PRO A 2 -14.87 -27.05 13.51
N PHE A 3 -14.54 -26.01 12.74
CA PHE A 3 -15.37 -24.81 12.54
C PHE A 3 -15.84 -24.59 11.09
N GLY A 4 -15.57 -25.55 10.17
CA GLY A 4 -15.98 -25.43 8.77
C GLY A 4 -15.28 -24.32 7.96
N ILE A 5 -14.20 -23.73 8.48
CA ILE A 5 -13.36 -22.77 7.75
C ILE A 5 -12.34 -23.57 6.94
N ASP A 6 -12.42 -23.49 5.63
CA ASP A 6 -11.38 -24.06 4.76
C ASP A 6 -10.21 -23.07 4.66
N VAL A 7 -8.97 -23.55 4.62
CA VAL A 7 -7.79 -22.66 4.44
C VAL A 7 -7.41 -22.54 2.98
N PHE A 8 -7.48 -23.67 2.27
CA PHE A 8 -7.11 -23.77 0.86
C PHE A 8 -8.32 -24.13 0.02
N ARG A 9 -8.34 -23.63 -1.21
CA ARG A 9 -9.23 -24.14 -2.25
C ARG A 9 -8.55 -25.33 -2.91
N PHE A 10 -9.33 -26.38 -3.17
CA PHE A 10 -8.87 -27.58 -3.86
C PHE A 10 -9.64 -27.78 -5.16
N THR A 11 -8.97 -28.38 -6.15
CA THR A 11 -9.62 -28.86 -7.37
C THR A 11 -9.20 -30.30 -7.64
N GLN A 12 -10.13 -31.10 -8.14
CA GLN A 12 -9.85 -32.47 -8.57
C GLN A 12 -9.20 -32.45 -9.96
N ARG A 13 -7.96 -32.96 -10.07
CA ARG A 13 -7.25 -33.13 -11.34
C ARG A 13 -6.65 -34.52 -11.43
N ALA A 14 -6.97 -35.23 -12.51
CA ALA A 14 -6.48 -36.59 -12.76
C ALA A 14 -6.66 -37.54 -11.54
N GLY A 15 -7.78 -37.41 -10.82
CA GLY A 15 -8.09 -38.23 -9.65
C GLY A 15 -7.37 -37.83 -8.35
N ARG A 16 -6.72 -36.66 -8.30
CA ARG A 16 -6.07 -36.13 -7.09
C ARG A 16 -6.53 -34.71 -6.77
N GLU A 17 -6.55 -34.38 -5.48
CA GLU A 17 -6.77 -33.02 -5.01
C GLU A 17 -5.51 -32.20 -5.11
N VAL A 18 -5.62 -31.04 -5.77
CA VAL A 18 -4.53 -30.08 -5.91
C VAL A 18 -4.97 -28.74 -5.34
N VAL A 19 -4.09 -28.10 -4.56
CA VAL A 19 -4.31 -26.76 -4.02
C VAL A 19 -4.33 -25.74 -5.16
N VAL A 20 -5.34 -24.87 -5.17
CA VAL A 20 -5.53 -23.82 -6.19
C VAL A 20 -5.61 -22.41 -5.60
N GLY A 21 -5.18 -22.24 -4.34
CA GLY A 21 -5.09 -20.94 -3.67
C GLY A 21 -5.66 -20.95 -2.25
N LEU A 22 -5.74 -19.77 -1.64
CA LEU A 22 -6.40 -19.57 -0.35
C LEU A 22 -7.92 -19.55 -0.53
N SER A 23 -8.65 -19.95 0.50
CA SER A 23 -10.13 -19.92 0.52
C SER A 23 -10.68 -18.50 0.67
N TRP A 24 -11.95 -18.36 0.31
CA TRP A 24 -12.74 -17.17 0.65
C TRP A 24 -12.90 -17.02 2.15
N ASP A 25 -13.08 -18.13 2.88
CA ASP A 25 -13.28 -18.11 4.32
C ASP A 25 -12.09 -17.44 5.03
N VAL A 26 -10.86 -17.76 4.63
CA VAL A 26 -9.66 -17.12 5.19
C VAL A 26 -9.67 -15.62 4.93
N LEU A 27 -9.94 -15.21 3.70
CA LEU A 27 -9.96 -13.79 3.33
C LEU A 27 -11.06 -13.04 4.11
N LEU A 28 -12.27 -13.60 4.18
CA LEU A 28 -13.41 -12.99 4.87
C LEU A 28 -13.20 -12.94 6.38
N VAL A 29 -12.65 -14.00 6.99
CA VAL A 29 -12.32 -14.03 8.41
C VAL A 29 -11.25 -12.99 8.74
N LEU A 30 -10.17 -12.91 7.94
CA LEU A 30 -9.12 -11.91 8.15
C LEU A 30 -9.67 -10.49 7.97
N ALA A 31 -10.47 -10.24 6.94
CA ALA A 31 -11.12 -8.95 6.73
C ALA A 31 -12.04 -8.58 7.90
N PHE A 32 -12.85 -9.52 8.38
CA PHE A 32 -13.74 -9.32 9.52
C PHE A 32 -12.97 -9.01 10.81
N VAL A 33 -11.94 -9.79 11.13
CA VAL A 33 -11.08 -9.56 12.29
C VAL A 33 -10.37 -8.21 12.19
N ALA A 34 -9.84 -7.86 11.02
CA ALA A 34 -9.22 -6.55 10.79
C ALA A 34 -10.22 -5.40 10.99
N THR A 35 -11.43 -5.51 10.42
CA THR A 35 -12.49 -4.51 10.61
C THR A 35 -12.86 -4.34 12.08
N LEU A 36 -13.08 -5.43 12.82
CA LEU A 36 -13.36 -5.36 14.26
C LEU A 36 -12.20 -4.73 15.04
N THR A 37 -10.96 -5.07 14.68
CA THR A 37 -9.76 -4.51 15.30
C THR A 37 -9.68 -3.00 15.08
N PHE A 38 -9.89 -2.52 13.86
CA PHE A 38 -9.88 -1.09 13.53
C PHE A 38 -11.05 -0.34 14.18
N LEU A 39 -12.24 -0.93 14.22
CA LEU A 39 -13.40 -0.32 14.87
C LEU A 39 -13.19 -0.22 16.39
N GLY A 40 -12.70 -1.30 17.02
CA GLY A 40 -12.36 -1.32 18.43
C GLY A 40 -11.27 -0.29 18.76
N HIS A 41 -10.20 -0.26 17.96
CA HIS A 41 -9.14 0.74 18.10
C HIS A 41 -9.69 2.17 17.95
N TYR A 42 -10.53 2.43 16.95
CA TYR A 42 -11.15 3.75 16.75
C TYR A 42 -11.96 4.19 17.98
N VAL A 43 -12.81 3.33 18.52
CA VAL A 43 -13.59 3.66 19.72
C VAL A 43 -12.68 3.89 20.92
N LEU A 44 -11.74 3.00 21.18
CA LEU A 44 -10.88 3.07 22.37
C LEU A 44 -9.87 4.22 22.32
N ARG A 45 -9.33 4.56 21.14
CA ARG A 45 -8.24 5.54 21.01
C ARG A 45 -8.68 6.88 20.44
N GLU A 46 -9.62 6.94 19.50
CA GLU A 46 -10.06 8.25 18.98
C GLU A 46 -11.20 8.86 19.77
N ILE A 47 -12.13 8.04 20.25
CA ILE A 47 -13.30 8.56 20.98
C ILE A 47 -13.01 8.64 22.47
N LEU A 48 -12.44 7.58 23.06
CA LEU A 48 -12.30 7.47 24.51
C LEU A 48 -10.97 7.96 25.07
N ASN A 49 -9.89 7.95 24.28
CA ASN A 49 -8.55 8.33 24.75
C ASN A 49 -7.70 9.01 23.65
N PRO A 50 -8.14 10.17 23.12
CA PRO A 50 -7.41 10.89 22.10
C PRO A 50 -6.06 11.37 22.63
N THR A 51 -5.03 11.28 21.80
CA THR A 51 -3.67 11.71 22.16
C THR A 51 -3.25 12.94 21.39
N GLU A 52 -2.62 13.88 22.08
CA GLU A 52 -2.05 15.09 21.49
C GLU A 52 -0.63 14.85 20.98
N HIS A 53 -0.19 15.74 20.07
CA HIS A 53 1.17 15.73 19.56
C HIS A 53 2.15 16.31 20.59
N SER A 54 3.32 15.70 20.73
CA SER A 54 4.36 16.18 21.65
C SER A 54 5.11 17.39 21.08
N ASP A 55 5.32 18.42 21.91
CA ASP A 55 6.17 19.58 21.61
C ASP A 55 7.64 19.36 22.03
N SER A 56 8.04 18.14 22.39
CA SER A 56 9.34 17.88 23.04
C SER A 56 10.57 18.06 22.15
N ASP A 57 10.41 17.96 20.83
CA ASP A 57 11.51 18.02 19.84
C ASP A 57 11.34 19.23 18.90
N GLY A 58 11.73 20.41 19.38
CA GLY A 58 11.85 21.63 18.57
C GLY A 58 11.01 22.82 19.07
N PRO A 59 10.79 23.83 18.22
CA PRO A 59 9.93 24.96 18.55
C PRO A 59 8.48 24.52 18.80
N SER A 60 7.83 25.17 19.76
CA SER A 60 6.43 24.95 20.10
C SER A 60 5.50 25.25 18.92
N LYS A 61 4.29 24.67 18.92
CA LYS A 61 3.28 24.92 17.86
C LYS A 61 3.10 26.41 17.58
N ARG A 62 2.96 27.22 18.65
CA ARG A 62 2.75 28.68 18.57
C ARG A 62 3.92 29.43 17.95
N GLU A 63 5.16 29.03 18.24
CA GLU A 63 6.36 29.66 17.67
C GLU A 63 6.43 29.42 16.16
N VAL A 64 6.10 28.20 15.72
CA VAL A 64 6.07 27.83 14.30
C VAL A 64 4.97 28.60 13.56
N GLU A 65 3.76 28.65 14.11
CA GLU A 65 2.63 29.39 13.54
C GLU A 65 2.97 30.87 13.36
N GLN A 66 3.43 31.54 14.43
CA GLN A 66 3.78 32.96 14.40
C GLN A 66 4.87 33.27 13.38
N SER A 67 5.88 32.39 13.27
CA SER A 67 6.95 32.55 12.28
C SER A 67 6.42 32.51 10.85
N LEU A 68 5.55 31.54 10.53
CA LEU A 68 4.99 31.37 9.18
C LEU A 68 3.97 32.46 8.84
N GLU A 69 3.11 32.83 9.78
CA GLU A 69 2.16 33.93 9.62
C GLU A 69 2.88 35.26 9.38
N SER A 70 3.99 35.52 10.09
CA SER A 70 4.80 36.72 9.88
C SER A 70 5.44 36.80 8.49
N GLN A 71 5.63 35.65 7.83
CA GLN A 71 6.12 35.54 6.46
C GLN A 71 4.98 35.60 5.42
N GLY A 72 3.73 35.75 5.85
CA GLY A 72 2.55 35.75 4.99
C GLY A 72 2.20 34.37 4.43
N VAL A 73 2.66 33.29 5.07
CA VAL A 73 2.33 31.91 4.69
C VAL A 73 1.04 31.51 5.41
N GLU A 74 -0.02 31.24 4.65
CA GLU A 74 -1.30 30.74 5.19
C GLU A 74 -1.50 29.24 4.95
N GLU A 75 -0.97 28.73 3.83
CA GLU A 75 -1.05 27.33 3.43
C GLU A 75 0.32 26.82 2.95
N ILE A 76 0.56 25.53 3.18
CA ILE A 76 1.80 24.85 2.84
C ILE A 76 1.53 23.80 1.77
N GLY A 77 2.32 23.81 0.70
CA GLY A 77 2.27 22.79 -0.34
C GLY A 77 2.78 21.45 0.19
N ARG A 78 1.88 20.50 0.45
CA ARG A 78 2.22 19.15 0.93
C ARG A 78 2.50 18.17 -0.20
N PHE A 79 1.68 18.20 -1.25
CA PHE A 79 1.80 17.28 -2.39
C PHE A 79 1.65 18.02 -3.72
N THR A 80 2.60 17.83 -4.63
CA THR A 80 2.52 18.36 -6.00
C THR A 80 1.43 17.66 -6.80
N PHE A 81 0.94 18.29 -7.87
CA PHE A 81 -0.09 17.68 -8.73
C PHE A 81 0.35 16.31 -9.27
N ALA A 82 1.62 16.19 -9.69
CA ALA A 82 2.17 14.93 -10.20
C ALA A 82 2.17 13.81 -9.14
N GLN A 83 2.52 14.13 -7.89
CA GLN A 83 2.44 13.17 -6.78
C GLN A 83 1.00 12.71 -6.54
N ARG A 84 0.04 13.64 -6.57
CA ARG A 84 -1.37 13.30 -6.37
C ARG A 84 -1.93 12.45 -7.51
N ALA A 85 -1.67 12.82 -8.75
CA ALA A 85 -2.08 12.04 -9.91
C ALA A 85 -1.50 10.62 -9.88
N SER A 86 -0.21 10.49 -9.56
CA SER A 86 0.47 9.20 -9.43
C SER A 86 -0.16 8.31 -8.35
N HIS A 87 -0.47 8.88 -7.19
CA HIS A 87 -1.18 8.19 -6.12
C HIS A 87 -2.56 7.69 -6.57
N TRP A 88 -3.38 8.53 -7.21
CA TRP A 88 -4.74 8.14 -7.63
C TRP A 88 -4.74 7.10 -8.75
N VAL A 89 -3.79 7.17 -9.69
CA VAL A 89 -3.61 6.12 -10.72
C VAL A 89 -3.26 4.78 -10.06
N MET A 90 -2.33 4.77 -9.11
CA MET A 90 -1.98 3.57 -8.35
C MET A 90 -3.17 3.05 -7.55
N ALA A 91 -3.85 3.91 -6.80
CA ALA A 91 -4.99 3.55 -5.96
C ALA A 91 -6.11 2.91 -6.78
N ILE A 92 -6.56 3.56 -7.86
CA ILE A 92 -7.62 3.04 -8.74
C ILE A 92 -7.22 1.68 -9.32
N SER A 93 -5.96 1.52 -9.74
CA SER A 93 -5.45 0.26 -10.28
C SER A 93 -5.47 -0.85 -9.23
N ILE A 94 -5.02 -0.57 -8.00
CA ILE A 94 -5.02 -1.53 -6.89
C ILE A 94 -6.45 -1.91 -6.50
N PHE A 95 -7.37 -0.96 -6.37
CA PHE A 95 -8.78 -1.25 -6.05
C PHE A 95 -9.44 -2.10 -7.14
N ALA A 96 -9.20 -1.79 -8.43
CA ALA A 96 -9.70 -2.59 -9.54
C ALA A 96 -9.12 -4.01 -9.55
N MET A 97 -7.83 -4.16 -9.26
CA MET A 97 -7.15 -5.46 -9.11
C MET A 97 -7.70 -6.26 -7.94
N MET A 98 -7.91 -5.64 -6.79
CA MET A 98 -8.47 -6.31 -5.60
C MET A 98 -9.89 -6.79 -5.84
N LEU A 99 -10.75 -5.93 -6.40
CA LEU A 99 -12.14 -6.29 -6.69
C LEU A 99 -12.22 -7.41 -7.73
N SER A 100 -11.52 -7.26 -8.86
CA SER A 100 -11.50 -8.29 -9.90
C SER A 100 -10.85 -9.59 -9.41
N GLY A 101 -9.76 -9.49 -8.65
CA GLY A 101 -9.04 -10.61 -8.04
C GLY A 101 -9.93 -11.43 -7.10
N PHE A 102 -10.65 -10.74 -6.20
CA PHE A 102 -11.64 -11.36 -5.34
C PHE A 102 -12.71 -12.09 -6.13
N LEU A 103 -13.28 -11.46 -7.17
CA LEU A 103 -14.35 -12.06 -7.96
C LEU A 103 -13.90 -13.27 -8.79
N ILE A 104 -12.68 -13.26 -9.35
CA ILE A 104 -12.15 -14.41 -10.11
C ILE A 104 -11.77 -15.60 -9.22
N MET A 105 -11.74 -15.44 -7.89
CA MET A 105 -11.58 -16.58 -6.98
C MET A 105 -12.81 -17.52 -6.98
N ASN A 106 -13.96 -17.07 -7.51
CA ASN A 106 -15.16 -17.89 -7.67
C ASN A 106 -15.43 -18.18 -9.15
N ASN A 107 -15.25 -19.43 -9.57
CA ASN A 107 -15.44 -19.87 -10.96
C ASN A 107 -16.82 -19.53 -11.55
N ASP A 108 -17.88 -19.50 -10.72
CA ASP A 108 -19.24 -19.19 -11.17
C ASP A 108 -19.45 -17.70 -11.47
N VAL A 109 -18.52 -16.85 -11.03
CA VAL A 109 -18.54 -15.39 -11.20
C VAL A 109 -17.40 -14.92 -12.10
N THR A 110 -16.30 -15.68 -12.21
CA THR A 110 -15.11 -15.36 -13.04
C THR A 110 -15.48 -14.99 -14.49
N VAL A 111 -16.48 -15.65 -15.06
CA VAL A 111 -16.94 -15.44 -16.46
C VAL A 111 -18.16 -14.53 -16.57
N LYS A 112 -18.77 -14.10 -15.45
CA LYS A 112 -19.91 -13.17 -15.48
C LYS A 112 -19.41 -11.77 -15.83
N ALA A 113 -20.03 -11.16 -16.84
CA ALA A 113 -19.54 -9.94 -17.45
C ALA A 113 -20.26 -8.70 -16.93
N VAL A 114 -19.52 -7.61 -16.75
CA VAL A 114 -20.09 -6.25 -16.76
C VAL A 114 -19.96 -5.75 -18.20
N GLY A 115 -21.09 -5.56 -18.88
CA GLY A 115 -21.09 -5.03 -20.26
C GLY A 115 -20.37 -5.89 -21.31
N GLY A 116 -20.28 -7.21 -21.11
CA GLY A 116 -19.60 -8.14 -22.03
C GLY A 116 -18.09 -8.34 -21.76
N ILE A 117 -17.53 -7.66 -20.77
CA ILE A 117 -16.12 -7.82 -20.36
C ILE A 117 -16.05 -8.74 -19.13
N SER A 118 -15.23 -9.80 -19.20
CA SER A 118 -15.04 -10.72 -18.07
C SER A 118 -14.23 -10.09 -16.93
N TRP A 119 -14.46 -10.51 -15.69
CA TRP A 119 -13.65 -10.06 -14.55
C TRP A 119 -12.17 -10.41 -14.71
N LEU A 120 -11.85 -11.52 -15.37
CA LEU A 120 -10.48 -11.89 -15.71
C LEU A 120 -9.84 -10.86 -16.66
N THR A 121 -10.58 -10.38 -17.66
CA THR A 121 -10.11 -9.32 -18.56
C THR A 121 -9.85 -8.02 -17.81
N ILE A 122 -10.78 -7.63 -16.91
CA ILE A 122 -10.60 -6.45 -16.06
C ILE A 122 -9.33 -6.59 -15.22
N HIS A 123 -9.12 -7.75 -14.57
CA HIS A 123 -7.93 -8.04 -13.78
C HIS A 123 -6.64 -7.90 -14.59
N ILE A 124 -6.59 -8.48 -15.79
CA ILE A 124 -5.40 -8.40 -16.65
C ILE A 124 -5.11 -6.97 -17.11
N VAL A 125 -6.15 -6.22 -17.52
CA VAL A 125 -5.98 -4.82 -17.93
C VAL A 125 -5.50 -3.97 -16.77
N SER A 126 -6.09 -4.12 -15.59
CA SER A 126 -5.64 -3.43 -14.37
C SER A 126 -4.21 -3.81 -13.99
N ALA A 127 -3.80 -5.07 -14.19
CA ALA A 127 -2.44 -5.54 -13.96
C ALA A 127 -1.45 -4.87 -14.92
N ILE A 128 -1.78 -4.75 -16.21
CA ILE A 128 -0.96 -4.06 -17.20
C ILE A 128 -0.74 -2.60 -16.81
N VAL A 129 -1.81 -1.89 -16.42
CA VAL A 129 -1.73 -0.49 -15.99
C VAL A 129 -0.85 -0.37 -14.74
N LEU A 130 -1.04 -1.24 -13.75
CA LEU A 130 -0.24 -1.24 -12.52
C LEU A 130 1.24 -1.53 -12.81
N ILE A 131 1.54 -2.53 -13.65
CA ILE A 131 2.92 -2.86 -14.04
C ILE A 131 3.57 -1.69 -14.77
N ALA A 132 2.87 -1.06 -15.73
CA ALA A 132 3.38 0.10 -16.44
C ALA A 132 3.68 1.27 -15.49
N TYR A 133 2.77 1.54 -14.55
CA TYR A 133 2.98 2.55 -13.51
C TYR A 133 4.18 2.20 -12.61
N VAL A 134 4.32 0.95 -12.16
CA VAL A 134 5.45 0.51 -11.32
C VAL A 134 6.77 0.70 -12.06
N LEU A 135 6.86 0.32 -13.34
CA LEU A 135 8.06 0.52 -14.15
C LEU A 135 8.40 2.00 -14.30
N PHE A 136 7.41 2.84 -14.58
CA PHE A 136 7.58 4.29 -14.62
C PHE A 136 8.08 4.83 -13.28
N HIS A 137 7.45 4.44 -12.16
CA HIS A 137 7.78 4.92 -10.83
C HIS A 137 9.21 4.53 -10.42
N VAL A 138 9.58 3.26 -10.61
CA VAL A 138 10.94 2.77 -10.34
C VAL A 138 11.96 3.48 -11.21
N GLY A 139 11.68 3.64 -12.51
CA GLY A 139 12.55 4.39 -13.43
C GLY A 139 12.72 5.86 -13.03
N HIS A 140 11.64 6.52 -12.61
CA HIS A 140 11.67 7.90 -12.15
C HIS A 140 12.49 8.08 -10.86
N VAL A 141 12.29 7.20 -9.86
CA VAL A 141 13.08 7.21 -8.62
C VAL A 141 14.54 6.90 -8.91
N ALA A 142 14.83 5.94 -9.80
CA ALA A 142 16.18 5.63 -10.25
C ALA A 142 16.88 6.83 -10.90
N TYR A 143 16.16 7.53 -11.78
CA TYR A 143 16.66 8.71 -12.47
C TYR A 143 16.90 9.91 -11.54
N LYS A 144 15.97 10.17 -10.61
CA LYS A 144 16.10 11.27 -9.64
C LYS A 144 17.07 10.96 -8.49
N GLY A 145 17.44 9.69 -8.29
CA GLY A 145 18.37 9.27 -7.25
C GLY A 145 17.83 9.36 -5.82
N THR A 146 16.50 9.44 -5.63
CA THR A 146 15.86 9.75 -4.34
C THR A 146 15.57 8.51 -3.47
N TRP A 147 16.36 7.44 -3.62
CA TRP A 147 16.17 6.17 -2.89
C TRP A 147 16.34 6.31 -1.38
N ASP A 148 17.27 7.17 -0.97
CA ASP A 148 17.62 7.48 0.40
C ASP A 148 16.44 8.07 1.18
N LYS A 149 15.59 8.89 0.53
CA LYS A 149 14.43 9.53 1.16
C LYS A 149 13.43 8.52 1.74
N MET A 150 13.31 7.35 1.10
CA MET A 150 12.39 6.29 1.52
C MET A 150 13.05 5.21 2.38
N TRP A 151 14.33 5.34 2.70
CA TRP A 151 15.01 4.37 3.54
C TRP A 151 14.51 4.41 5.00
N VAL A 152 14.48 3.24 5.63
CA VAL A 152 14.10 3.07 7.04
C VAL A 152 15.38 2.89 7.85
N GLY A 153 15.82 3.96 8.52
CA GLY A 153 16.99 3.97 9.39
C GLY A 153 16.64 3.72 10.85
N THR A 154 17.65 3.86 11.71
CA THR A 154 17.49 3.68 13.17
C THR A 154 16.57 4.73 13.79
N LYS A 155 16.54 5.96 13.25
CA LYS A 155 15.64 7.03 13.69
C LYS A 155 14.18 6.67 13.39
N GLU A 156 13.90 6.22 12.16
CA GLU A 156 12.57 5.77 11.76
C GLU A 156 12.09 4.58 12.58
N VAL A 157 12.96 3.60 12.89
CA VAL A 157 12.58 2.46 13.73
C VAL A 157 12.20 2.90 15.15
N LYS A 158 12.96 3.82 15.76
CA LYS A 158 12.61 4.36 17.08
C LYS A 158 11.28 5.10 17.06
N ASP A 159 11.05 5.93 16.05
CA ASP A 159 9.78 6.65 15.85
C ASP A 159 8.61 5.68 15.62
N LEU A 160 8.79 4.64 14.79
CA LEU A 160 7.81 3.57 14.59
C LEU A 160 7.45 2.85 15.89
N ILE A 161 8.44 2.53 16.72
CA ILE A 161 8.20 1.89 18.03
C ILE A 161 7.39 2.82 18.94
N ALA A 162 7.74 4.11 19.01
CA ALA A 162 7.01 5.08 19.80
C ALA A 162 5.56 5.25 19.31
N ARG A 163 5.34 5.31 17.99
CA ARG A 163 4.00 5.34 17.38
C ARG A 163 3.22 4.06 17.64
N PHE A 164 3.88 2.90 17.59
CA PHE A 164 3.24 1.61 17.90
C PHE A 164 2.84 1.53 19.38
N GLN A 165 3.71 1.97 20.29
CA GLN A 165 3.39 2.06 21.72
C GLN A 165 2.18 2.97 21.97
N ASN A 166 2.10 4.13 21.29
CA ASN A 166 0.92 4.97 21.35
C ASN A 166 -0.31 4.26 20.73
N LEU A 167 -0.18 3.59 19.58
CA LEU A 167 -1.28 2.84 18.94
C LEU A 167 -1.92 1.84 19.90
N ILE A 168 -1.12 1.14 20.71
CA ILE A 168 -1.62 0.17 21.70
C ILE A 168 -1.88 0.76 23.09
N GLY A 169 -1.77 2.09 23.25
CA GLY A 169 -2.10 2.80 24.49
C GLY A 169 -1.03 2.78 25.59
N LEU A 170 0.21 2.39 25.29
CA LEU A 170 1.34 2.40 26.23
C LEU A 170 2.01 3.79 26.37
N LYS A 171 1.72 4.72 25.46
CA LYS A 171 2.25 6.09 25.48
C LYS A 171 1.12 7.09 25.23
N GLU A 172 1.07 8.14 26.04
CA GLU A 172 0.03 9.18 25.98
C GLU A 172 0.34 10.26 24.94
N GLU A 173 1.62 10.48 24.62
CA GLU A 173 2.04 11.47 23.65
C GLU A 173 2.31 10.85 22.28
N TYR A 174 1.90 11.55 21.21
CA TYR A 174 2.15 11.16 19.83
C TYR A 174 3.30 12.01 19.24
N PRO A 175 4.40 11.40 18.73
CA PRO A 175 5.52 12.18 18.21
C PRO A 175 5.15 12.92 16.91
N ARG A 176 5.61 14.17 16.78
CA ARG A 176 5.55 14.91 15.50
C ARG A 176 6.21 14.10 14.38
N GLN A 177 5.63 14.19 13.20
CA GLN A 177 6.02 13.49 11.98
C GLN A 177 7.26 14.12 11.35
N PHE A 178 8.06 13.28 10.68
CA PHE A 178 9.07 13.75 9.74
C PHE A 178 8.43 14.25 8.43
N GLU A 179 9.18 14.94 7.55
CA GLU A 179 8.74 15.28 6.18
C GLU A 179 8.12 14.07 5.47
N TYR A 180 8.78 12.91 5.59
CA TYR A 180 8.26 11.60 5.20
C TYR A 180 8.01 10.78 6.48
N PRO A 181 6.74 10.68 6.93
CA PRO A 181 6.41 9.98 8.16
C PRO A 181 6.89 8.53 8.16
N SER A 182 7.47 8.07 9.26
CA SER A 182 8.07 6.73 9.35
C SER A 182 7.07 5.61 9.07
N ALA A 183 5.82 5.75 9.55
CA ALA A 183 4.72 4.83 9.27
C ALA A 183 4.36 4.78 7.78
N GLN A 184 4.42 5.91 7.07
CA GLN A 184 4.20 5.95 5.62
C GLN A 184 5.36 5.31 4.86
N LYS A 185 6.60 5.48 5.31
CA LYS A 185 7.76 4.76 4.75
C LYS A 185 7.61 3.24 4.92
N LEU A 186 7.20 2.78 6.10
CA LEU A 186 6.94 1.35 6.36
C LEU A 186 5.83 0.81 5.45
N LEU A 187 4.72 1.55 5.33
CA LEU A 187 3.62 1.21 4.44
C LEU A 187 4.10 1.12 2.98
N HIS A 188 4.89 2.10 2.51
CA HIS A 188 5.45 2.11 1.17
C HIS A 188 6.27 0.84 0.89
N TRP A 189 7.14 0.43 1.80
CA TRP A 189 7.91 -0.82 1.66
C TRP A 189 7.02 -2.07 1.70
N GLY A 190 5.99 -2.08 2.56
CA GLY A 190 5.00 -3.15 2.58
C GLY A 190 4.25 -3.29 1.26
N VAL A 191 3.73 -2.18 0.73
CA VAL A 191 3.03 -2.12 -0.57
C VAL A 191 3.98 -2.50 -1.70
N THR A 192 5.23 -2.05 -1.66
CA THR A 192 6.27 -2.39 -2.64
C THR A 192 6.50 -3.91 -2.66
N GLY A 193 6.76 -4.52 -1.50
CA GLY A 193 6.98 -5.96 -1.39
C GLY A 193 5.78 -6.79 -1.84
N ALA A 194 4.57 -6.42 -1.41
CA ALA A 194 3.34 -7.09 -1.83
C ALA A 194 3.11 -6.95 -3.35
N THR A 195 3.31 -5.75 -3.91
CA THR A 195 3.15 -5.48 -5.35
C THR A 195 4.13 -6.32 -6.17
N PHE A 196 5.41 -6.34 -5.82
CA PHE A 196 6.38 -7.20 -6.51
C PHE A 196 6.04 -8.68 -6.38
N GLY A 197 5.63 -9.14 -5.20
CA GLY A 197 5.17 -10.51 -4.99
C GLY A 197 3.99 -10.90 -5.89
N ILE A 198 2.97 -10.04 -5.98
CA ILE A 198 1.81 -10.18 -6.87
C ILE A 198 2.24 -10.17 -8.34
N ILE A 199 3.13 -9.26 -8.74
CA ILE A 199 3.62 -9.17 -10.12
C ILE A 199 4.36 -10.45 -10.52
N PHE A 200 5.33 -10.91 -9.72
CA PHE A 200 6.12 -12.10 -10.05
C PHE A 200 5.25 -13.36 -10.13
N THR A 201 4.39 -13.57 -9.14
CA THR A 201 3.46 -14.72 -9.15
C THR A 201 2.42 -14.59 -10.25
N GLY A 202 1.91 -13.38 -10.50
CA GLY A 202 0.95 -13.06 -11.56
C GLY A 202 1.51 -13.31 -12.96
N PHE A 203 2.78 -12.98 -13.22
CA PHE A 203 3.45 -13.30 -14.48
C PHE A 203 3.49 -14.81 -14.75
N VAL A 204 3.76 -15.63 -13.73
CA VAL A 204 3.72 -17.09 -13.85
C VAL A 204 2.30 -17.57 -14.15
N LEU A 205 1.29 -17.02 -13.49
CA LEU A 205 -0.12 -17.39 -13.72
C LEU A 205 -0.63 -16.92 -15.08
N TRP A 206 -0.17 -15.78 -15.57
CA TRP A 206 -0.56 -15.21 -16.86
C TRP A 206 -0.21 -16.14 -18.02
N ARG A 207 0.89 -16.90 -17.92
CA ARG A 207 1.29 -17.95 -18.90
C ARG A 207 0.18 -18.95 -19.26
N ARG A 208 -0.85 -19.05 -18.43
CA ARG A 208 -2.01 -19.95 -18.61
C ARG A 208 -3.20 -19.33 -19.33
N VAL A 209 -3.14 -18.05 -19.69
CA VAL A 209 -4.29 -17.32 -20.23
C VAL A 209 -4.02 -16.92 -21.69
N GLU A 210 -4.96 -17.27 -22.57
CA GLU A 210 -4.96 -16.90 -23.99
C GLU A 210 -5.56 -15.50 -24.20
N VAL A 211 -4.89 -14.47 -23.69
CA VAL A 211 -5.33 -13.07 -23.89
C VAL A 211 -4.41 -12.31 -24.85
N LEU A 212 -3.16 -12.75 -25.00
CA LEU A 212 -2.15 -12.12 -25.86
C LEU A 212 -1.43 -13.18 -26.70
N SER A 213 -2.20 -13.92 -27.53
CA SER A 213 -1.66 -14.95 -28.45
C SER A 213 -0.59 -14.43 -29.42
N LEU A 214 -0.48 -13.10 -29.58
CA LEU A 214 0.56 -12.44 -30.36
C LEU A 214 1.97 -12.56 -29.74
N PHE A 215 2.08 -12.57 -28.40
CA PHE A 215 3.38 -12.59 -27.73
C PHE A 215 3.79 -14.01 -27.33
N TRP A 216 2.82 -14.90 -27.07
CA TRP A 216 3.09 -16.28 -26.69
C TRP A 216 1.84 -17.17 -26.72
N GLU A 217 2.05 -18.45 -27.04
CA GLU A 217 1.02 -19.48 -26.86
C GLU A 217 0.82 -19.78 -25.36
N PRO A 218 -0.43 -20.01 -24.91
CA PRO A 218 -0.70 -20.45 -23.54
C PRO A 218 -0.07 -21.83 -23.35
N THR A 219 1.01 -21.88 -22.58
CA THR A 219 1.67 -23.14 -22.27
C THR A 219 1.48 -23.49 -20.80
N ARG A 220 1.15 -24.75 -20.55
CA ARG A 220 1.10 -25.31 -19.19
C ARG A 220 2.50 -25.50 -18.59
N GLU A 221 3.51 -25.41 -19.44
CA GLU A 221 4.93 -25.52 -19.13
C GLU A 221 5.71 -24.49 -19.96
N PHE A 222 6.63 -23.76 -19.36
CA PHE A 222 7.46 -22.79 -20.07
C PHE A 222 8.86 -22.76 -19.48
N THR A 223 9.88 -22.49 -20.28
CA THR A 223 11.27 -22.40 -19.81
C THR A 223 11.67 -20.93 -19.72
N PHE A 224 12.22 -20.52 -18.58
CA PHE A 224 12.81 -19.17 -18.42
C PHE A 224 14.22 -19.30 -17.86
N LEU A 225 15.20 -18.69 -18.54
CA LEU A 225 16.64 -18.79 -18.21
C LEU A 225 17.14 -20.24 -18.02
N GLY A 226 16.60 -21.19 -18.79
CA GLY A 226 16.97 -22.60 -18.71
C GLY A 226 16.32 -23.39 -17.56
N VAL A 227 15.48 -22.75 -16.75
CA VAL A 227 14.67 -23.41 -15.73
C VAL A 227 13.29 -23.72 -16.31
N GLU A 228 12.88 -24.99 -16.29
CA GLU A 228 11.54 -25.41 -16.70
C GLU A 228 10.52 -25.11 -15.61
N PHE A 229 9.53 -24.29 -15.97
CA PHE A 229 8.41 -23.90 -15.13
C PHE A 229 7.14 -24.56 -15.68
N GLY A 230 6.90 -25.78 -15.20
CA GLY A 230 5.71 -26.57 -15.53
C GLY A 230 4.69 -26.60 -14.40
N LEU A 231 3.43 -26.90 -14.75
CA LEU A 231 2.60 -27.70 -13.85
C LEU A 231 3.49 -28.89 -13.50
N GLY A 232 3.91 -29.01 -12.24
CA GLY A 232 4.43 -30.28 -11.78
C GLY A 232 3.50 -31.38 -12.28
N THR A 233 4.05 -32.54 -12.64
CA THR A 233 3.22 -33.71 -12.94
C THR A 233 2.20 -33.90 -11.80
N ALA A 234 1.14 -34.68 -12.01
CA ALA A 234 0.13 -34.96 -10.97
C ALA A 234 0.72 -35.45 -9.62
N ASP A 235 2.03 -35.70 -9.57
CA ASP A 235 2.86 -36.16 -8.46
C ASP A 235 3.74 -35.08 -7.79
N SER A 236 3.81 -33.81 -8.26
CA SER A 236 4.66 -32.78 -7.64
C SER A 236 4.01 -31.40 -7.49
N LEU A 237 4.20 -30.79 -6.31
CA LEU A 237 3.87 -29.40 -6.01
C LEU A 237 4.73 -28.45 -6.87
N GLY A 238 4.32 -28.21 -8.12
CA GLY A 238 5.05 -27.36 -9.07
C GLY A 238 4.89 -25.85 -8.84
N LEU A 239 5.70 -25.05 -9.54
CA LEU A 239 5.72 -23.59 -9.40
C LEU A 239 4.34 -22.95 -9.55
N ILE A 240 3.54 -23.40 -10.53
CA ILE A 240 2.20 -22.83 -10.80
C ILE A 240 1.25 -22.96 -9.59
N SER A 241 1.24 -24.12 -8.92
CA SER A 241 0.38 -24.34 -7.76
C SER A 241 0.80 -23.45 -6.59
N TRP A 242 2.12 -23.32 -6.37
CA TRP A 242 2.65 -22.38 -5.38
C TRP A 242 2.43 -20.93 -5.78
N SER A 243 2.45 -20.58 -7.07
CA SER A 243 2.14 -19.24 -7.54
C SER A 243 0.71 -18.84 -7.21
N PHE A 244 -0.29 -19.74 -7.30
CA PHE A 244 -1.65 -19.43 -6.81
C PHE A 244 -1.68 -19.11 -5.32
N VAL A 245 -1.05 -19.95 -4.50
CA VAL A 245 -1.01 -19.74 -3.04
C VAL A 245 -0.27 -18.46 -2.66
N LEU A 246 0.89 -18.21 -3.28
CA LEU A 246 1.69 -17.02 -3.03
C LEU A 246 1.01 -15.75 -3.57
N HIS A 247 0.37 -15.82 -4.74
CA HIS A 247 -0.40 -14.71 -5.29
C HIS A 247 -1.55 -14.32 -4.36
N ASP A 248 -2.32 -15.31 -3.90
CA ASP A 248 -3.41 -15.10 -2.93
C ASP A 248 -2.85 -14.55 -1.59
N PHE A 249 -1.71 -15.07 -1.11
CA PHE A 249 -1.04 -14.56 0.09
C PHE A 249 -0.64 -13.08 -0.03
N PHE A 250 0.03 -12.70 -1.11
CA PHE A 250 0.41 -11.30 -1.32
C PHE A 250 -0.81 -10.42 -1.59
N ALA A 251 -1.87 -10.92 -2.23
CA ALA A 251 -3.13 -10.21 -2.42
C ALA A 251 -3.85 -9.95 -1.09
N VAL A 252 -3.90 -10.94 -0.19
CA VAL A 252 -4.44 -10.76 1.17
C VAL A 252 -3.57 -9.79 1.98
N GLY A 253 -2.25 -9.86 1.84
CA GLY A 253 -1.33 -8.88 2.44
C GLY A 253 -1.59 -7.46 1.92
N MET A 254 -1.79 -7.29 0.62
CA MET A 254 -2.15 -6.01 0.01
C MET A 254 -3.50 -5.50 0.54
N LEU A 255 -4.51 -6.36 0.64
CA LEU A 255 -5.79 -6.02 1.25
C LEU A 255 -5.61 -5.49 2.68
N ALA A 256 -4.82 -6.17 3.52
CA ALA A 256 -4.54 -5.72 4.88
C ALA A 256 -3.84 -4.35 4.92
N LEU A 257 -2.84 -4.14 4.05
CA LEU A 257 -2.13 -2.86 3.93
C LEU A 257 -3.06 -1.72 3.48
N VAL A 258 -3.91 -1.96 2.49
CA VAL A 258 -4.90 -0.99 2.00
C VAL A 258 -5.95 -0.68 3.08
N MET A 259 -6.46 -1.71 3.78
CA MET A 259 -7.39 -1.50 4.89
C MET A 259 -6.76 -0.64 6.00
N GLY A 260 -5.52 -0.93 6.39
CA GLY A 260 -4.78 -0.11 7.36
C GLY A 260 -4.56 1.31 6.88
N HIS A 261 -4.14 1.50 5.62
CA HIS A 261 -3.93 2.81 5.02
C HIS A 261 -5.22 3.65 5.00
N VAL A 262 -6.33 3.07 4.54
CA VAL A 262 -7.64 3.74 4.53
C VAL A 262 -8.09 4.05 5.95
N TYR A 263 -7.93 3.12 6.89
CA TYR A 263 -8.26 3.35 8.29
C TYR A 263 -7.53 4.57 8.86
N PHE A 264 -6.20 4.63 8.72
CA PHE A 264 -5.43 5.76 9.22
C PHE A 264 -5.76 7.06 8.50
N ALA A 265 -6.07 7.03 7.20
CA ALA A 265 -6.49 8.21 6.44
C ALA A 265 -7.88 8.74 6.85
N LEU A 266 -8.77 7.87 7.34
CA LEU A 266 -10.12 8.26 7.77
C LEU A 266 -10.19 8.73 9.23
N ARG A 267 -9.09 8.68 9.97
CA ARG A 267 -9.06 9.19 11.36
C ARG A 267 -9.33 10.71 11.35
N PRO A 268 -10.19 11.21 12.26
CA PRO A 268 -10.52 12.64 12.33
C PRO A 268 -9.28 13.54 12.40
N ASN A 269 -8.29 13.13 13.20
CA ASN A 269 -7.05 13.87 13.33
C ASN A 269 -6.34 13.98 11.99
N GLU A 270 -6.35 12.97 11.12
CA GLU A 270 -5.61 12.96 9.84
C GLU A 270 -6.39 13.58 8.66
N TRP A 271 -7.56 14.16 8.90
CA TRP A 271 -8.45 14.61 7.83
C TRP A 271 -7.81 15.66 6.92
N GLU A 272 -7.06 16.62 7.48
CA GLU A 272 -6.42 17.68 6.67
C GLU A 272 -5.35 17.12 5.73
N ILE A 273 -4.56 16.15 6.20
CA ILE A 273 -3.62 15.41 5.34
C ILE A 273 -4.38 14.62 4.27
N THR A 274 -5.49 13.98 4.60
CA THR A 274 -6.33 13.26 3.63
C THR A 274 -6.93 14.18 2.57
N LYS A 275 -7.42 15.37 2.96
CA LYS A 275 -7.85 16.43 2.02
C LYS A 275 -6.70 16.89 1.14
N SER A 276 -5.49 16.99 1.68
CA SER A 276 -4.30 17.38 0.91
C SER A 276 -3.98 16.40 -0.23
N MET A 277 -4.45 15.15 -0.15
CA MET A 277 -4.33 14.18 -1.24
C MET A 277 -5.18 14.56 -2.47
N ILE A 278 -6.07 15.53 -2.32
CA ILE A 278 -6.88 16.14 -3.39
C ILE A 278 -6.40 17.57 -3.66
N THR A 279 -6.31 18.41 -2.62
CA THR A 279 -5.98 19.85 -2.74
C THR A 279 -4.50 20.12 -2.97
N GLY A 280 -3.62 19.26 -2.44
CA GLY A 280 -2.17 19.42 -2.41
C GLY A 280 -1.65 20.28 -1.26
N LYS A 281 -2.52 20.78 -0.38
CA LYS A 281 -2.17 21.78 0.62
C LYS A 281 -2.62 21.38 2.02
N VAL A 282 -1.91 21.88 3.02
CA VAL A 282 -2.25 21.81 4.45
C VAL A 282 -2.16 23.20 5.08
N THR A 283 -2.90 23.45 6.15
CA THR A 283 -2.84 24.73 6.88
C THR A 283 -1.55 24.84 7.69
N VAL A 284 -1.15 26.08 8.02
CA VAL A 284 0.00 26.32 8.91
C VAL A 284 -0.20 25.70 10.29
N GLU A 285 -1.42 25.79 10.85
CA GLU A 285 -1.76 25.19 12.14
C GLU A 285 -1.53 23.67 12.15
N GLU A 286 -2.04 22.97 11.13
CA GLU A 286 -1.89 21.51 10.99
C GLU A 286 -0.41 21.11 10.84
N TYR A 287 0.34 21.89 10.06
CA TYR A 287 1.77 21.68 9.92
C TYR A 287 2.53 21.85 11.24
N ALA A 288 2.26 22.95 11.96
CA ALA A 288 2.92 23.27 13.21
C ALA A 288 2.62 22.26 14.33
N GLU A 289 1.40 21.70 14.33
CA GLU A 289 1.00 20.67 15.28
C GLU A 289 1.65 19.32 14.97
N LYS A 290 1.69 18.93 13.69
CA LYS A 290 1.99 17.54 13.33
C LYS A 290 3.38 17.30 12.81
N TYR A 291 4.02 18.27 12.18
CA TYR A 291 5.29 18.06 11.50
C TYR A 291 6.42 18.71 12.27
N SER A 292 7.58 18.05 12.31
CA SER A 292 8.77 18.59 12.93
C SER A 292 9.49 19.53 11.95
N PRO A 293 9.66 20.83 12.29
CA PRO A 293 10.41 21.78 11.46
C PRO A 293 11.87 21.40 11.25
N ALA A 294 12.43 20.57 12.14
CA ALA A 294 13.79 20.05 12.01
C ALA A 294 13.93 19.05 10.85
N SER A 295 12.81 18.46 10.42
CA SER A 295 12.79 17.46 9.34
C SER A 295 12.20 17.97 8.04
N TRP A 296 11.28 18.94 8.12
CA TRP A 296 10.62 19.56 6.99
C TRP A 296 10.67 21.06 7.23
N GLN A 297 11.49 21.80 6.50
CA GLN A 297 11.59 23.25 6.66
C GLN A 297 10.68 23.96 5.66
N VAL A 298 9.85 24.86 6.15
CA VAL A 298 8.90 25.65 5.36
C VAL A 298 9.12 27.13 5.69
N GLY A 299 9.18 27.98 4.67
CA GLY A 299 9.47 29.41 4.81
C GLY A 299 10.70 29.85 4.03
N ALA A 300 10.94 31.17 3.99
CA ALA A 300 12.04 31.78 3.22
C ALA A 300 13.41 31.56 3.87
N GLU A 301 13.46 31.36 5.19
CA GLU A 301 14.68 30.99 5.90
C GLU A 301 14.74 29.48 6.08
N ARG A 302 15.43 28.83 5.15
CA ARG A 302 16.01 27.51 5.41
C ARG A 302 16.92 27.64 6.61
N ALA A 303 16.68 26.86 7.64
CA ALA A 303 17.63 26.76 8.74
C ALA A 303 18.98 26.29 8.16
N ALA A 304 20.06 26.80 8.74
CA ALA A 304 21.42 26.71 8.22
C ALA A 304 22.03 25.28 8.25
N ASP A 305 21.23 24.22 8.24
CA ASP A 305 21.64 22.82 8.28
C ASP A 305 21.31 22.00 7.02
N GLY A 306 20.93 22.65 5.91
CA GLY A 306 21.42 22.26 4.58
C GLY A 306 20.54 21.33 3.72
N GLY A 307 19.46 21.88 3.16
CA GLY A 307 18.86 21.35 1.93
C GLY A 307 18.83 22.42 0.84
N GLU A 308 19.36 22.15 -0.36
CA GLU A 308 19.44 23.10 -1.50
C GLU A 308 18.08 23.41 -2.16
N PRO A 309 17.91 24.57 -2.83
CA PRO A 309 16.63 24.99 -3.43
C PRO A 309 16.37 24.15 -4.66
N GLU A 310 15.13 23.73 -4.84
CA GLU A 310 14.66 23.47 -6.19
C GLU A 310 14.84 24.78 -6.96
N SER A 311 15.71 24.74 -7.98
CA SER A 311 15.81 25.78 -8.98
C SER A 311 14.50 25.80 -9.76
N ASP A 312 13.81 26.93 -9.75
CA ASP A 312 12.77 27.22 -10.73
C ASP A 312 13.44 27.43 -12.10
N ASP A 313 13.70 26.33 -12.81
CA ASP A 313 13.97 26.25 -14.25
C ASP A 313 13.23 25.03 -14.86
#